data_AF-A0AAI9GQ20-F1
#
_entry.id   AF-A0AAI9GQ20-F1
#
_cell.length_a   1.000
_cell.length_b   1.000
_cell.length_c   1.000
_cell.angle_alpha   90.00
_cell.angle_beta   90.00
_cell.angle_gamma   90.00
#
_symmetry.space_group_name_H-M   'P 1'
#
loop_
_entity.id
_entity.type
_entity.pdbx_description
1 polymer ?
#
loop_
_entity_poly.entity_id
_entity_poly.type
_entity_poly.pdbx_seq_one_letter_code
_entity_poly.pdbx_strand_id
1 'polypeptide(L)'
;ANFKTKKVFSTSAIGATISVVANFIIIPMFGEVYAGLGAALGFLIMWLLRLKDTRKIIYTKVRIVEFVLLNIMYLIQASMLFYFDKYSISFNLFAQFIAFIVVSIIAKDFIFSVLIFIKLKLFK
;
A
#
# COMPACT_ATOMS: atom_id res chain seq x y z
N ALA A 1 4.38 25.35 9.19
CA ALA A 1 4.39 23.94 9.62
C ALA A 1 4.68 23.88 11.12
N ASN A 2 3.85 23.21 11.92
CA ASN A 2 4.15 23.02 13.35
C ASN A 2 5.27 21.97 13.46
N PHE A 3 6.48 22.36 13.87
CA PHE A 3 7.67 21.51 14.01
C PHE A 3 7.57 20.52 15.18
N LYS A 4 6.46 19.77 15.28
CA LYS A 4 6.29 18.66 16.25
C LYS A 4 7.03 17.42 15.75
N THR A 5 8.33 17.56 15.52
CA THR A 5 9.24 16.49 15.08
C THR A 5 9.22 15.29 16.05
N LYS A 6 9.04 15.54 17.35
CA LYS A 6 8.91 14.48 18.37
C LYS A 6 7.76 13.50 18.09
N LYS A 7 6.60 13.97 17.61
CA LYS A 7 5.47 13.10 17.28
C LYS A 7 5.71 12.29 16.01
N VAL A 8 6.26 12.94 14.98
CA VAL A 8 6.64 12.28 13.73
C VAL A 8 7.68 11.19 14.00
N PHE A 9 8.70 11.50 14.81
CA PHE A 9 9.73 10.56 15.22
C PHE A 9 9.17 9.37 16.02
N SER A 10 8.29 9.62 16.99
CA SER A 10 7.63 8.55 17.75
C SER A 10 6.84 7.59 16.86
N THR A 11 6.04 8.10 15.92
CA THR A 11 5.31 7.23 14.97
C THR A 11 6.24 6.40 14.08
N SER A 12 7.39 6.95 13.68
CA SER A 12 8.41 6.22 12.91
C SER A 12 9.06 5.12 13.75
N ALA A 13 9.40 5.41 15.01
CA ALA A 13 10.01 4.43 15.92
C ALA A 13 9.06 3.26 16.20
N ILE A 14 7.76 3.54 16.37
CA ILE A 14 6.73 2.51 16.52
C ILE A 14 6.65 1.66 15.24
N GLY A 15 6.59 2.28 14.06
CA GLY A 15 6.54 1.55 12.79
C GLY A 15 7.77 0.67 12.54
N ALA A 16 8.97 1.18 12.87
CA ALA A 16 10.21 0.41 12.77
C ALA A 16 10.23 -0.77 13.75
N THR A 17 9.80 -0.56 15.00
CA THR A 17 9.70 -1.63 16.01
C THR A 17 8.77 -2.73 15.55
N ILE A 18 7.59 -2.37 15.02
CA ILE A 18 6.62 -3.31 14.49
C ILE A 18 7.19 -4.08 13.29
N SER A 19 7.86 -3.39 12.36
CA SER A 19 8.50 -4.03 11.22
C SER A 19 9.53 -5.08 11.64
N VAL A 20 10.39 -4.73 12.60
CA VAL A 20 11.40 -5.63 13.16
C VAL A 20 10.75 -6.83 13.84
N VAL A 21 9.80 -6.60 14.75
CA VAL A 21 9.09 -7.68 15.48
C VAL A 21 8.33 -8.59 14.51
N ALA A 22 7.64 -8.03 13.52
CA ALA A 22 6.93 -8.80 12.51
C ALA A 22 7.89 -9.65 11.68
N ASN A 23 9.04 -9.11 11.27
CA ASN A 23 10.05 -9.86 10.52
C ASN A 23 10.71 -10.95 11.37
N PHE A 24 10.93 -10.72 12.67
CA PHE A 24 11.41 -11.75 13.58
C PHE A 24 10.47 -12.96 13.70
N ILE A 25 9.17 -12.77 13.46
CA ILE A 25 8.17 -13.87 13.46
C ILE A 25 8.01 -14.47 12.06
N ILE A 26 7.92 -13.63 11.03
CA ILE A 26 7.61 -14.04 9.65
C ILE A 26 8.79 -14.78 9.01
N ILE A 27 10.03 -14.31 9.21
CA ILE A 27 11.21 -14.91 8.56
C ILE A 27 11.43 -16.37 9.01
N PRO A 28 11.38 -16.72 10.32
CA PRO A 28 11.52 -18.12 10.74
C PRO A 28 10.37 -19.02 10.28
N MET A 29 9.16 -18.49 10.14
CA MET A 29 7.98 -19.29 9.78
C MET A 29 7.82 -19.50 8.26
N PHE A 30 8.11 -18.48 7.46
CA PHE A 30 7.82 -18.48 6.02
C PHE A 30 9.07 -18.29 5.14
N GLY A 31 10.22 -17.92 5.74
CA GLY A 31 11.47 -17.65 5.02
C GLY A 31 11.67 -16.18 4.67
N GLU A 32 12.87 -15.87 4.18
CA GLU A 32 13.35 -14.49 3.92
C GLU A 32 12.52 -13.76 2.85
N VAL A 33 11.92 -14.50 1.92
CA VAL A 33 11.06 -13.98 0.84
C VAL A 33 9.89 -13.14 1.39
N TYR A 34 9.46 -13.40 2.62
CA TYR A 34 8.34 -12.71 3.26
C TYR A 34 8.75 -11.53 4.14
N ALA A 35 10.04 -11.17 4.20
CA ALA A 35 10.51 -10.01 4.97
C ALA A 35 9.86 -8.68 4.53
N GLY A 36 9.38 -8.61 3.29
CA GLY A 36 8.59 -7.49 2.79
C GLY A 36 7.25 -7.31 3.50
N LEU A 37 6.63 -8.40 3.98
CA LEU A 37 5.34 -8.33 4.70
C LEU A 37 5.48 -7.66 6.07
N GLY A 38 6.56 -7.95 6.82
CA GLY A 38 6.80 -7.27 8.10
C GLY A 38 7.05 -5.78 7.91
N ALA A 39 7.81 -5.41 6.86
CA ALA A 39 7.99 -4.01 6.49
C ALA A 39 6.66 -3.33 6.11
N ALA A 40 5.85 -3.98 5.28
CA ALA A 40 4.54 -3.48 4.88
C ALA A 40 3.62 -3.24 6.09
N LEU A 41 3.59 -4.16 7.06
CA LEU A 41 2.83 -4.01 8.31
C LEU A 41 3.33 -2.83 9.16
N GLY A 42 4.66 -2.68 9.31
CA GLY A 42 5.25 -1.56 10.03
C GLY A 42 4.90 -0.21 9.41
N PHE A 43 4.95 -0.10 8.08
CA PHE A 43 4.54 1.10 7.36
C PHE A 43 3.03 1.35 7.44
N LEU A 44 2.21 0.30 7.41
CA LEU A 44 0.75 0.42 7.52
C LEU A 44 0.36 0.97 8.90
N ILE A 45 0.94 0.46 9.99
CA ILE A 45 0.64 0.96 11.34
C ILE A 45 1.16 2.40 11.51
N MET A 46 2.36 2.70 11.02
CA MET A 46 2.87 4.07 11.01
C MET A 46 1.92 5.02 10.28
N TRP A 47 1.43 4.62 9.10
CA TRP A 47 0.50 5.41 8.30
C TRP A 47 -0.84 5.62 9.02
N LEU A 48 -1.40 4.59 9.67
CA LEU A 48 -2.63 4.70 10.45
C LEU A 48 -2.50 5.70 11.61
N LEU A 49 -1.40 5.63 12.35
CA LEU A 49 -1.11 6.58 13.44
C LEU A 49 -1.01 8.01 12.91
N ARG A 50 -0.31 8.21 11.80
CA ARG A 50 -0.17 9.52 11.15
C ARG A 50 -1.50 10.02 10.57
N LEU A 51 -2.33 9.14 10.03
CA LEU A 51 -3.64 9.53 9.51
C LEU A 51 -4.54 10.05 10.64
N LYS A 52 -4.53 9.37 11.80
CA LYS A 52 -5.26 9.83 12.99
C LYS A 52 -4.78 11.19 13.48
N ASP A 53 -3.48 11.45 13.44
CA ASP A 53 -2.93 12.73 13.85
C ASP A 53 -3.18 13.85 12.84
N THR A 54 -3.04 13.59 11.54
CA THR A 54 -3.32 14.57 10.48
C THR A 54 -4.79 14.94 10.43
N ARG A 55 -5.72 13.99 10.66
CA ARG A 55 -7.17 14.26 10.70
C ARG A 55 -7.58 15.26 11.80
N LYS A 56 -6.75 15.48 12.82
CA LYS A 56 -6.99 16.50 13.86
C LYS A 56 -6.69 17.92 13.39
N ILE A 57 -5.96 18.07 12.28
CA ILE A 57 -5.46 19.35 11.77
C ILE A 57 -6.10 19.67 10.41
N ILE A 58 -6.21 18.67 9.52
CA ILE A 58 -6.78 18.80 8.18
C ILE A 58 -7.72 17.62 7.94
N TYR A 59 -8.96 17.89 7.55
CA TYR A 59 -9.91 16.83 7.21
C TYR A 59 -9.50 16.14 5.90
N THR A 60 -8.88 14.97 6.00
CA THR A 60 -8.54 14.14 4.84
C THR A 60 -9.64 13.09 4.64
N LYS A 61 -10.44 13.25 3.59
CA LYS A 61 -11.45 12.25 3.18
C LYS A 61 -10.77 11.09 2.48
N VAL A 62 -10.41 10.05 3.23
CA VAL A 62 -9.93 8.78 2.66
C VAL A 62 -11.14 7.94 2.24
N ARG A 63 -11.16 7.50 0.98
CA ARG A 63 -12.13 6.52 0.48
C ARG A 63 -11.71 5.12 0.97
N ILE A 64 -12.09 4.81 2.22
CA ILE A 64 -11.62 3.62 2.95
C ILE A 64 -11.93 2.34 2.19
N VAL A 65 -13.11 2.25 1.57
CA VAL A 65 -13.51 1.07 0.79
C VAL A 65 -12.55 0.84 -0.39
N GLU A 66 -12.31 1.86 -1.21
CA GLU A 66 -11.34 1.78 -2.31
C GLU A 66 -9.94 1.45 -1.82
N PHE A 67 -9.49 2.10 -0.74
CA PHE A 67 -8.17 1.86 -0.16
C PHE A 67 -8.00 0.40 0.26
N VAL A 68 -8.98 -0.15 0.99
CA VAL A 68 -8.94 -1.55 1.44
C VAL A 68 -9.00 -2.51 0.25
N LEU A 69 -9.88 -2.27 -0.72
CA LEU A 69 -9.98 -3.10 -1.93
C LEU A 69 -8.67 -3.12 -2.73
N LEU A 70 -8.02 -1.97 -2.90
CA LEU A 70 -6.74 -1.88 -3.61
C LEU A 70 -5.62 -2.64 -2.88
N ASN A 71 -5.55 -2.54 -1.55
CA ASN A 71 -4.56 -3.30 -0.77
C ASN A 71 -4.84 -4.81 -0.81
N ILE A 72 -6.10 -5.23 -0.73
CA ILE A 72 -6.48 -6.65 -0.88
C ILE A 72 -6.10 -7.14 -2.29
N MET A 73 -6.39 -6.37 -3.33
CA MET A 73 -6.01 -6.73 -4.70
C MET A 73 -4.49 -6.84 -4.89
N TYR A 74 -3.72 -5.97 -4.23
CA TYR A 74 -2.27 -6.06 -4.23
C TYR A 74 -1.77 -7.34 -3.56
N LEU A 75 -2.35 -7.73 -2.41
CA LEU A 75 -2.02 -9.00 -1.76
C LEU A 75 -2.38 -10.21 -2.64
N ILE A 76 -3.53 -10.15 -3.34
CA ILE A 76 -3.92 -11.19 -4.31
C ILE A 76 -2.89 -11.28 -5.44
N GLN A 77 -2.50 -10.16 -6.07
CA GLN A 77 -1.47 -10.15 -7.12
C GLN A 77 -0.14 -10.70 -6.66
N ALA A 78 0.31 -10.31 -5.45
CA ALA A 78 1.54 -10.81 -4.86
C ALA A 78 1.45 -12.33 -4.61
N SER A 79 0.32 -12.82 -4.08
CA SER A 79 0.11 -14.27 -3.87
C SER A 79 0.06 -15.05 -5.18
N MET A 80 -0.56 -14.49 -6.23
CA MET A 80 -0.65 -15.11 -7.55
C MET A 80 0.74 -15.35 -8.16
N LEU A 81 1.70 -14.46 -7.93
CA LEU A 81 3.08 -14.66 -8.38
C LEU A 81 3.68 -15.94 -7.78
N PHE A 82 3.48 -16.21 -6.49
CA PHE A 82 4.02 -17.39 -5.84
C PHE A 82 3.31 -18.69 -6.22
N TYR A 83 1.98 -18.67 -6.42
CA TYR A 83 1.22 -19.87 -6.80
C TYR A 83 1.37 -20.22 -8.28
N PHE A 84 1.41 -19.21 -9.16
CA PHE A 84 1.47 -19.43 -10.60
C PHE A 84 2.89 -19.54 -11.17
N ASP A 85 3.92 -19.39 -10.34
CA ASP A 85 5.32 -19.62 -10.75
C ASP A 85 5.55 -21.03 -11.32
N LYS A 86 4.72 -22.01 -10.92
CA LYS A 86 4.76 -23.39 -11.43
C LYS A 86 4.19 -23.55 -12.84
N TYR A 87 3.48 -22.56 -13.38
CA TYR A 87 2.86 -22.61 -14.71
C TYR A 87 3.69 -21.84 -15.73
N SER A 88 3.29 -21.88 -17.01
CA SER A 88 3.96 -21.11 -18.07
C SER A 88 3.93 -19.61 -17.80
N ILE A 89 5.03 -18.92 -18.12
CA ILE A 89 5.20 -17.48 -17.94
C ILE A 89 4.06 -16.66 -18.57
N SER A 90 3.57 -17.09 -19.74
CA SER A 90 2.50 -16.43 -20.48
C SER A 90 1.17 -16.44 -19.70
N PHE A 91 0.90 -17.51 -18.94
CA PHE A 91 -0.30 -17.61 -18.12
C PHE A 91 -0.23 -16.65 -16.92
N ASN A 92 0.94 -16.56 -16.27
CA ASN A 92 1.14 -15.63 -15.15
C ASN A 92 0.98 -14.17 -15.61
N LEU A 93 1.59 -13.79 -16.73
CA LEU A 93 1.42 -12.44 -17.31
C LEU A 93 -0.04 -12.13 -17.62
N PHE A 94 -0.79 -13.09 -18.16
CA PHE A 94 -2.20 -12.91 -18.46
C PHE A 94 -3.04 -12.69 -17.18
N ALA A 95 -2.79 -13.48 -16.13
CA ALA A 95 -3.47 -13.31 -14.84
C ALA A 95 -3.16 -11.95 -14.20
N GLN A 96 -1.90 -11.50 -14.26
CA GLN A 96 -1.50 -10.17 -13.76
C GLN A 96 -2.15 -9.03 -14.55
N PHE A 97 -2.28 -9.19 -15.86
CA PHE A 97 -2.94 -8.19 -16.70
C PHE A 97 -4.43 -8.04 -16.35
N ILE A 98 -5.13 -9.16 -16.09
CA ILE A 98 -6.51 -9.12 -15.61
C ILE A 98 -6.60 -8.40 -14.26
N ALA A 99 -5.70 -8.71 -13.32
CA ALA A 99 -5.70 -8.06 -12.02
C ALA A 99 -5.41 -6.55 -12.11
N PHE A 100 -4.57 -6.12 -13.05
CA PHE A 100 -4.31 -4.72 -13.35
C PHE A 100 -5.55 -3.99 -13.89
N ILE A 101 -6.34 -4.64 -14.77
CA ILE A 101 -7.62 -4.08 -15.25
C ILE A 101 -8.58 -3.86 -14.08
N VAL A 102 -8.72 -4.84 -13.19
CA VAL A 102 -9.58 -4.73 -12.01
C VAL A 102 -9.16 -3.56 -11.11
N VAL A 103 -7.86 -3.43 -10.84
CA VAL A 103 -7.30 -2.30 -10.08
C VAL A 103 -7.61 -0.96 -10.76
N SER A 104 -7.48 -0.89 -12.08
CA SER A 104 -7.77 0.32 -12.85
C SER A 104 -9.25 0.73 -12.77
N ILE A 105 -10.17 -0.25 -12.75
CA ILE A 105 -11.61 0.00 -12.58
C ILE A 105 -11.90 0.52 -11.17
N ILE A 106 -11.30 -0.08 -10.13
CA ILE A 106 -11.46 0.38 -8.74
C ILE A 106 -10.90 1.80 -8.58
N ALA A 107 -9.77 2.09 -9.23
CA ALA A 107 -9.09 3.39 -9.15
C ALA A 107 -9.61 4.44 -10.15
N LYS A 108 -10.70 4.18 -10.88
CA LYS A 108 -11.20 5.05 -11.98
C LYS A 108 -11.36 6.52 -11.57
N ASP A 109 -11.90 6.79 -10.38
CA ASP A 109 -12.18 8.15 -9.91
C ASP A 109 -10.88 8.91 -9.63
N PHE A 110 -9.85 8.20 -9.16
CA PHE A 110 -8.52 8.75 -8.96
C PHE A 110 -7.83 9.05 -10.29
N ILE A 111 -7.86 8.09 -11.23
CA ILE A 111 -7.27 8.24 -12.57
C ILE A 111 -7.89 9.44 -13.29
N PHE A 112 -9.22 9.56 -13.27
CA PHE A 112 -9.93 10.68 -13.89
C PHE A 112 -9.53 12.04 -13.28
N SER A 113 -9.43 12.10 -11.95
CA SER A 113 -9.00 13.30 -11.23
C SER A 113 -7.58 13.72 -11.61
N VAL A 114 -6.65 12.76 -11.74
CA VAL A 114 -5.27 13.01 -12.16
C VAL A 114 -5.21 13.49 -13.61
N LEU A 115 -5.99 12.90 -14.52
CA LEU A 115 -6.04 13.31 -15.93
C LEU A 115 -6.56 14.75 -16.08
N ILE A 116 -7.60 15.13 -15.34
CA ILE A 116 -8.08 16.53 -15.32
C ILE A 116 -6.98 17.47 -14.82
N PHE A 117 -6.31 17.12 -13.72
CA PHE A 117 -5.24 17.95 -13.18
C PHE A 117 -4.08 18.14 -14.17
N ILE A 118 -3.66 17.07 -14.85
CA ILE A 118 -2.63 17.11 -15.89
C ILE A 118 -3.06 18.01 -17.05
N LYS A 119 -4.31 17.86 -17.54
CA LYS A 119 -4.86 18.69 -18.61
C LYS A 119 -4.88 20.17 -18.21
N LEU A 120 -5.31 20.49 -17.00
CA LEU A 120 -5.35 21.88 -16.50
C LEU A 120 -3.95 22.49 -16.33
N LYS A 121 -2.92 21.69 -16.07
CA LYS A 121 -1.55 22.17 -15.93
C LYS A 121 -0.81 22.30 -17.27
N LEU A 122 -1.14 21.47 -18.26
CA LEU A 122 -0.56 21.52 -19.60
C LEU A 122 -1.17 22.61 -20.49
N PHE A 123 -2.44 22.95 -20.29
CA PHE A 123 -3.16 23.98 -21.05
C PHE A 123 -3.18 25.36 -20.35
N LYS A 124 -2.26 25.58 -19.40
CA LYS A 124 -2.00 26.88 -18.75
C LYS A 124 -0.63 27.36 -19.16
#